data_AF-A0A3P1AMC7-F1
#
_entry.id   AF-A0A3P1AMC7-F1
#
_cell.length_a   1.000
_cell.length_b   1.000
_cell.length_c   1.000
_cell.angle_alpha   90.00
_cell.angle_beta   90.00
_cell.angle_gamma   90.00
#
_symmetry.space_group_name_H-M   'P 1'
#
loop_
_entity.id
_entity.type
_entity.pdbx_description
1 polymer ?
#
loop_
_entity_poly.entity_id
_entity_poly.type
_entity_poly.pdbx_seq_one_letter_code
_entity_poly.pdbx_strand_id
1 'polypeptide(L)'
;MLLKKILKTMEMTKIENIWTGLESETSNHSGLLYKRYSAEVMPDVFIAIKAPEKLRCIAFRISATFSFDENQWNKLKDIKIETLPDERDRSKKFLLILLLNKQHKDIFSTLCEDLIFGVSDVSTEQTLVEKLLERLAKWQSLFEKVGKQGLSDEAQRGLYGEIYFLRFFLTNNSDKNYCIKSWLGPEKSIQDFQYSNWAVEVKTTHGNNHQKIHITSERQLDDSIIEKIFLFHLSLDVRVGNGESLNILIDEVSELLNDNTMASNLFKLKLLESGYYDIHKPLYDERGYTIRQENIYRVTGNFPRITENQIPIGVGDVRYSIVLSESEEWRINHQTLLGEIQ
;
A
#
# COMPACT_ATOMS: atom_id res chain seq x y z
N MET A 1 24.64 -18.48 -20.75
CA MET A 1 23.35 -18.37 -21.47
C MET A 1 22.12 -18.36 -20.54
N LEU A 2 22.27 -18.50 -19.22
CA LEU A 2 21.15 -18.40 -18.25
C LEU A 2 20.93 -17.00 -17.64
N LEU A 3 21.90 -16.08 -17.76
CA LEU A 3 21.82 -14.72 -17.18
C LEU A 3 20.99 -13.71 -18.00
N LYS A 4 20.40 -14.12 -19.12
CA LYS A 4 19.54 -13.25 -19.97
C LYS A 4 18.03 -13.50 -19.79
N LYS A 5 17.63 -14.37 -18.86
CA LYS A 5 16.21 -14.76 -18.67
C LYS A 5 15.54 -14.18 -17.42
N ILE A 6 16.21 -13.28 -16.69
CA ILE A 6 15.65 -12.55 -15.54
C ILE A 6 15.74 -11.05 -15.83
N LEU A 7 15.03 -10.63 -16.86
CA LEU A 7 14.46 -9.29 -16.94
C LEU A 7 12.98 -9.56 -17.15
N LYS A 8 12.30 -9.96 -16.07
CA LYS A 8 10.85 -10.06 -16.02
C LYS A 8 10.37 -8.63 -16.25
N THR A 9 9.79 -8.37 -17.41
CA THR A 9 9.18 -7.08 -17.72
C THR A 9 8.09 -6.90 -16.67
N MET A 10 8.28 -5.98 -15.72
CA MET A 10 7.20 -5.56 -14.83
C MET A 10 6.02 -5.18 -15.72
N GLU A 11 4.88 -5.82 -15.51
CA GLU A 11 3.67 -5.53 -16.27
C GLU A 11 3.30 -4.07 -15.97
N MET A 12 3.51 -3.20 -16.96
CA MET A 12 3.27 -1.76 -16.79
C MET A 12 1.78 -1.53 -16.55
N THR A 13 1.47 -0.66 -15.59
CA THR A 13 0.09 -0.28 -15.31
C THR A 13 -0.59 0.33 -16.54
N LYS A 14 -1.92 0.32 -16.58
CA LYS A 14 -2.67 0.94 -17.69
C LYS A 14 -2.26 2.39 -17.92
N ILE A 15 -2.02 3.13 -16.85
CA ILE A 15 -1.57 4.53 -16.92
C ILE A 15 -0.15 4.62 -17.47
N GLU A 16 0.78 3.80 -17.00
CA GLU A 16 2.16 3.78 -17.48
C GLU A 16 2.25 3.45 -18.98
N ASN A 17 1.44 2.51 -19.46
CA ASN A 17 1.34 2.19 -20.87
C ASN A 17 0.89 3.39 -21.70
N ILE A 18 -0.09 4.16 -21.19
CA ILE A 18 -0.58 5.36 -21.88
C ILE A 18 0.50 6.45 -21.90
N TRP A 19 1.16 6.74 -20.78
CA TRP A 19 2.25 7.74 -20.76
C TRP A 19 3.40 7.35 -21.67
N THR A 20 3.84 6.10 -21.64
CA THR A 20 4.94 5.62 -22.50
C THR A 20 4.60 5.80 -23.98
N GLY A 21 3.34 5.50 -24.37
CA GLY A 21 2.84 5.77 -25.71
C GLY A 21 2.91 7.26 -26.08
N LEU A 22 2.35 8.13 -25.23
CA LEU A 22 2.35 9.58 -25.44
C LEU A 22 3.77 10.16 -25.49
N GLU A 23 4.70 9.66 -24.67
CA GLU A 23 6.10 10.11 -24.65
C GLU A 23 6.79 9.87 -26.00
N SER A 24 6.44 8.77 -26.70
CA SER A 24 6.98 8.44 -28.01
C SER A 24 6.46 9.35 -29.14
N GLU A 25 5.29 9.96 -28.98
CA GLU A 25 4.63 10.82 -29.98
C GLU A 25 5.03 12.31 -29.88
N THR A 26 5.74 12.72 -28.81
CA THR A 26 6.05 14.13 -28.49
C THR A 26 7.11 14.81 -29.38
N SER A 27 7.18 14.49 -30.67
CA SER A 27 8.32 14.88 -31.51
C SER A 27 8.38 16.38 -31.88
N ASN A 28 7.30 17.19 -31.79
CA ASN A 28 7.36 18.65 -32.02
C ASN A 28 6.13 19.49 -31.54
N HIS A 29 5.24 18.94 -30.70
CA HIS A 29 4.03 19.65 -30.28
C HIS A 29 4.25 20.51 -29.03
N SER A 30 3.74 21.75 -29.04
CA SER A 30 3.54 22.56 -27.83
C SER A 30 2.10 22.39 -27.35
N GLY A 31 1.87 22.33 -26.03
CA GLY A 31 0.56 22.12 -25.43
C GLY A 31 0.38 20.78 -24.74
N LEU A 32 -0.86 20.33 -24.61
CA LEU A 32 -1.25 19.12 -23.87
C LEU A 32 -1.53 17.97 -24.84
N LEU A 33 -0.73 16.91 -24.79
CA LEU A 33 -1.04 15.64 -25.45
C LEU A 33 -1.74 14.74 -24.45
N TYR A 34 -2.88 14.16 -24.81
CA TYR A 34 -3.69 13.41 -23.86
C TYR A 34 -4.50 12.29 -24.51
N LYS A 35 -4.80 11.26 -23.72
CA LYS A 35 -5.66 10.13 -24.09
C LYS A 35 -6.66 9.85 -22.97
N ARG A 36 -7.93 9.64 -23.32
CA ARG A 36 -8.98 9.33 -22.34
C ARG A 36 -8.64 8.02 -21.62
N TYR A 37 -8.76 8.01 -20.30
CA TYR A 37 -8.41 6.85 -19.48
C TYR A 37 -9.39 5.68 -19.67
N SER A 38 -10.69 5.92 -19.51
CA SER A 38 -11.76 4.95 -19.73
C SER A 38 -13.07 5.66 -20.07
N ALA A 39 -13.96 4.95 -20.78
CA ALA A 39 -15.36 5.38 -20.94
C ALA A 39 -16.23 4.98 -19.74
N GLU A 40 -15.76 4.05 -18.89
CA GLU A 40 -16.46 3.56 -17.70
C GLU A 40 -16.36 4.52 -16.50
N VAL A 41 -15.41 5.45 -16.54
CA VAL A 41 -15.25 6.50 -15.53
C VAL A 41 -16.17 7.65 -15.91
N MET A 42 -17.07 8.02 -14.99
CA MET A 42 -18.08 9.06 -15.20
C MET A 42 -17.46 10.44 -15.49
N PRO A 43 -16.48 10.94 -14.70
CA PRO A 43 -15.74 12.13 -15.07
C PRO A 43 -14.95 11.95 -16.38
N ASP A 44 -14.80 13.03 -17.15
CA ASP A 44 -13.91 13.06 -18.31
C ASP A 44 -12.44 13.14 -17.83
N VAL A 45 -11.80 11.98 -17.68
CA VAL A 45 -10.40 11.85 -17.21
C VAL A 45 -9.47 11.42 -18.33
N PHE A 46 -8.32 12.07 -18.40
CA PHE A 46 -7.29 11.83 -19.40
C PHE A 46 -5.92 11.64 -18.76
N ILE A 47 -5.14 10.73 -19.32
CA ILE A 47 -3.71 10.60 -19.05
C ILE A 47 -2.98 11.46 -20.09
N ALA A 48 -2.09 12.32 -19.63
CA ALA A 48 -1.57 13.41 -20.45
C ALA A 48 -0.08 13.71 -20.23
N ILE A 49 0.51 14.39 -21.21
CA ILE A 49 1.85 14.96 -21.17
C ILE A 49 1.77 16.43 -21.52
N LYS A 50 2.32 17.26 -20.66
CA LYS A 50 2.49 18.69 -20.92
C LYS A 50 3.84 18.94 -21.58
N ALA A 51 3.81 19.46 -22.80
CA ALA A 51 4.97 19.91 -23.54
C ALA A 51 5.23 21.42 -23.31
N PRO A 52 6.47 21.91 -23.46
CA PRO A 52 7.66 21.20 -23.97
C PRO A 52 8.41 20.36 -22.93
N GLU A 53 8.16 20.52 -21.63
CA GLU A 53 8.96 19.91 -20.55
C GLU A 53 8.75 18.38 -20.42
N LYS A 54 7.76 17.83 -21.12
CA LYS A 54 7.33 16.42 -21.08
C LYS A 54 6.99 15.99 -19.66
N LEU A 55 6.16 16.77 -18.99
CA LEU A 55 5.67 16.46 -17.64
C LEU A 55 4.48 15.51 -17.76
N ARG A 56 4.58 14.35 -17.11
CA ARG A 56 3.45 13.43 -16.94
C ARG A 56 2.39 14.12 -16.09
N CYS A 57 1.14 14.03 -16.51
CA CYS A 57 0.01 14.55 -15.77
C CYS A 57 -1.26 13.73 -15.98
N ILE A 58 -2.17 13.85 -15.04
CA ILE A 58 -3.57 13.46 -15.20
C ILE A 58 -4.40 14.73 -15.34
N ALA A 59 -5.40 14.68 -16.23
CA ALA A 59 -6.24 15.81 -16.58
C ALA A 59 -7.72 15.47 -16.39
N PHE A 60 -8.44 16.31 -15.67
CA PHE A 60 -9.89 16.24 -15.52
C PHE A 60 -10.53 17.39 -16.29
N ARG A 61 -11.49 17.11 -17.18
CA ARG A 61 -12.16 18.14 -17.96
C ARG A 61 -13.39 18.65 -17.20
N ILE A 62 -13.38 19.93 -16.86
CA ILE A 62 -14.40 20.62 -16.05
C ILE A 62 -14.89 21.88 -16.78
N SER A 63 -15.98 22.48 -16.29
CA SER A 63 -16.49 23.75 -16.79
C SER A 63 -15.45 24.87 -16.68
N ALA A 64 -15.33 25.69 -17.72
CA ALA A 64 -14.46 26.86 -17.71
C ALA A 64 -14.85 27.83 -16.58
N THR A 65 -16.14 27.90 -16.23
CA THR A 65 -16.69 28.76 -15.18
C THR A 65 -16.54 28.20 -13.77
N PHE A 66 -16.16 26.93 -13.62
CA PHE A 66 -16.00 26.31 -12.30
C PHE A 66 -14.78 26.92 -11.59
N SER A 67 -14.97 27.44 -10.39
CA SER A 67 -13.92 28.08 -9.59
C SER A 67 -13.62 27.27 -8.34
N PHE A 68 -12.35 27.12 -8.02
CA PHE A 68 -11.88 26.54 -6.77
C PHE A 68 -10.61 27.27 -6.34
N ASP A 69 -10.25 27.17 -5.06
CA ASP A 69 -9.04 27.80 -4.54
C ASP A 69 -7.81 26.98 -4.90
N GLU A 70 -7.15 27.33 -6.01
CA GLU A 70 -5.93 26.66 -6.50
C GLU A 70 -4.79 26.67 -5.46
N ASN A 71 -4.77 27.62 -4.52
CA ASN A 71 -3.71 27.71 -3.51
C ASN A 71 -3.79 26.60 -2.46
N GLN A 72 -4.95 25.97 -2.26
CA GLN A 72 -5.08 24.83 -1.35
C GLN A 72 -4.33 23.59 -1.82
N TRP A 73 -3.96 23.54 -3.10
CA TRP A 73 -3.50 22.35 -3.81
C TRP A 73 -1.97 22.27 -3.94
N ASN A 74 -1.28 23.42 -3.92
CA ASN A 74 0.17 23.50 -4.17
C ASN A 74 1.02 23.33 -2.89
N LYS A 75 0.73 22.29 -2.11
CA LYS A 75 1.51 21.93 -0.91
C LYS A 75 2.52 20.82 -1.17
N LEU A 76 2.30 20.03 -2.21
CA LEU A 76 3.19 18.97 -2.66
C LEU A 76 4.38 19.55 -3.42
N LYS A 77 5.61 19.26 -2.97
CA LYS A 77 6.82 19.78 -3.63
C LYS A 77 7.00 19.27 -5.06
N ASP A 78 6.60 18.02 -5.31
CA ASP A 78 6.81 17.33 -6.58
C ASP A 78 5.55 17.22 -7.45
N ILE A 79 4.43 17.78 -6.98
CA ILE A 79 3.16 17.80 -7.72
C ILE A 79 2.69 19.24 -7.86
N LYS A 80 2.32 19.62 -9.08
CA LYS A 80 1.72 20.93 -9.35
C LYS A 80 0.28 20.74 -9.81
N ILE A 81 -0.62 21.55 -9.27
CA ILE A 81 -1.96 21.69 -9.82
C ILE A 81 -2.08 23.01 -10.59
N GLU A 82 -2.67 22.95 -11.78
CA GLU A 82 -2.96 24.12 -12.61
C GLU A 82 -4.19 23.88 -13.47
N THR A 83 -4.73 24.94 -14.06
CA THR A 83 -5.79 24.84 -15.06
C THR A 83 -5.31 25.26 -16.44
N LEU A 84 -5.84 24.61 -17.48
CA LEU A 84 -5.54 24.90 -18.88
C LEU A 84 -6.85 24.97 -19.69
N PRO A 85 -7.15 26.05 -20.42
CA PRO A 85 -8.32 26.12 -21.29
C PRO A 85 -8.35 24.96 -22.30
N ASP A 86 -9.53 24.42 -22.59
CA ASP A 86 -9.66 23.44 -23.66
C ASP A 86 -9.79 24.15 -25.01
N GLU A 87 -8.75 24.05 -25.84
CA GLU A 87 -8.72 24.70 -27.17
C GLU A 87 -9.83 24.21 -28.10
N ARG A 88 -10.37 23.00 -27.86
CA ARG A 88 -11.43 22.39 -28.67
C ARG A 88 -12.82 22.81 -28.20
N ASP A 89 -12.94 23.31 -26.98
CA ASP A 89 -14.22 23.66 -26.35
C ASP A 89 -14.03 24.78 -25.31
N ARG A 90 -14.37 26.00 -25.71
CA ARG A 90 -14.22 27.19 -24.86
C ARG A 90 -15.10 27.17 -23.60
N SER A 91 -16.08 26.29 -23.53
CA SER A 91 -16.90 26.11 -22.31
C SER A 91 -16.21 25.24 -21.26
N LYS A 92 -15.08 24.63 -21.61
CA LYS A 92 -14.35 23.68 -20.77
C LYS A 92 -12.90 24.13 -20.52
N LYS A 93 -12.34 23.57 -19.46
CA LYS A 93 -10.91 23.63 -19.13
C LYS A 93 -10.47 22.30 -18.53
N PHE A 94 -9.18 22.04 -18.59
CA PHE A 94 -8.53 20.94 -17.90
C PHE A 94 -8.05 21.39 -16.52
N LEU A 95 -8.38 20.62 -15.49
CA LEU A 95 -7.69 20.59 -14.21
C LEU A 95 -6.54 19.58 -14.33
N LEU A 96 -5.30 20.06 -14.27
CA LEU A 96 -4.09 19.27 -14.42
C LEU A 96 -3.46 19.00 -13.07
N ILE A 97 -3.07 17.75 -12.83
CA ILE A 97 -2.19 17.35 -11.73
C ILE A 97 -0.91 16.82 -12.38
N LEU A 98 0.18 17.56 -12.22
CA LEU A 98 1.45 17.35 -12.92
C LEU A 98 2.53 16.80 -11.98
N LEU A 99 3.31 15.84 -12.48
CA LEU A 99 4.53 15.38 -11.85
C LEU A 99 5.70 16.30 -12.23
N LEU A 100 6.30 16.96 -11.24
CA LEU A 100 7.47 17.83 -11.42
C LEU A 100 8.79 17.04 -11.36
N ASN A 101 8.86 15.99 -10.54
CA ASN A 101 10.06 15.18 -10.36
C ASN A 101 9.89 13.77 -10.95
N LYS A 102 10.59 13.50 -12.05
CA LYS A 102 10.53 12.21 -12.76
C LYS A 102 11.01 11.01 -11.92
N GLN A 103 11.76 11.25 -10.84
CA GLN A 103 12.18 10.17 -9.92
C GLN A 103 11.00 9.58 -9.14
N HIS A 104 9.88 10.31 -9.03
CA HIS A 104 8.70 9.86 -8.29
C HIS A 104 7.60 9.32 -9.23
N LYS A 105 7.96 8.90 -10.45
CA LYS A 105 6.99 8.43 -11.45
C LYS A 105 6.12 7.28 -10.93
N ASP A 106 6.68 6.31 -10.22
CA ASP A 106 5.95 5.09 -9.82
C ASP A 106 4.93 5.41 -8.70
N ILE A 107 5.32 6.28 -7.78
CA ILE A 107 4.44 6.85 -6.74
C ILE A 107 3.33 7.66 -7.40
N PHE A 108 3.67 8.49 -8.38
CA PHE A 108 2.72 9.32 -9.11
C PHE A 108 1.70 8.50 -9.91
N SER A 109 2.13 7.38 -10.50
CA SER A 109 1.26 6.44 -11.22
C SER A 109 0.25 5.80 -10.28
N THR A 110 0.69 5.37 -9.10
CA THR A 110 -0.19 4.83 -8.06
C THR A 110 -1.16 5.89 -7.54
N LEU A 111 -0.70 7.14 -7.34
CA LEU A 111 -1.56 8.27 -7.02
C LEU A 111 -2.64 8.48 -8.09
N CYS A 112 -2.27 8.48 -9.37
CA CYS A 112 -3.22 8.71 -10.44
C CYS A 112 -4.29 7.61 -10.50
N GLU A 113 -3.91 6.35 -10.27
CA GLU A 113 -4.86 5.24 -10.17
C GLU A 113 -5.82 5.42 -8.97
N ASP A 114 -5.30 5.82 -7.81
CA ASP A 114 -6.09 6.08 -6.61
C ASP A 114 -7.06 7.27 -6.80
N LEU A 115 -6.61 8.35 -7.45
CA LEU A 115 -7.45 9.50 -7.78
C LEU A 115 -8.60 9.10 -8.71
N ILE A 116 -8.30 8.39 -9.81
CA ILE A 116 -9.31 7.94 -10.77
C ILE A 116 -10.32 7.02 -10.09
N PHE A 117 -9.84 6.04 -9.33
CA PHE A 117 -10.69 5.11 -8.61
C PHE A 117 -11.60 5.84 -7.62
N GLY A 118 -11.06 6.84 -6.91
CA GLY A 118 -11.81 7.62 -5.94
C GLY A 118 -12.97 8.44 -6.50
N VAL A 119 -12.90 8.78 -7.79
CA VAL A 119 -13.85 9.68 -8.45
C VAL A 119 -14.66 8.98 -9.55
N SER A 120 -14.54 7.66 -9.69
CA SER A 120 -15.08 6.89 -10.81
C SER A 120 -16.57 7.12 -11.06
N ASP A 121 -17.36 7.25 -9.99
CA ASP A 121 -18.83 7.37 -10.03
C ASP A 121 -19.32 8.80 -9.72
N VAL A 122 -18.42 9.77 -9.68
CA VAL A 122 -18.76 11.16 -9.34
C VAL A 122 -19.35 11.87 -10.54
N SER A 123 -20.51 12.51 -10.35
CA SER A 123 -21.25 13.19 -11.42
C SER A 123 -21.18 14.71 -11.36
N THR A 124 -20.72 15.31 -10.25
CA THR A 124 -20.65 16.76 -10.07
C THR A 124 -19.21 17.25 -9.97
N GLU A 125 -18.92 18.41 -10.56
CA GLU A 125 -17.58 19.02 -10.54
C GLU A 125 -17.15 19.40 -9.12
N GLN A 126 -18.11 19.84 -8.28
CA GLN A 126 -17.85 20.16 -6.88
C GLN A 126 -17.33 18.95 -6.10
N THR A 127 -18.08 17.84 -6.11
CA THR A 127 -17.69 16.62 -5.40
C THR A 127 -16.44 15.99 -6.00
N LEU A 128 -16.21 16.14 -7.32
CA LEU A 128 -14.99 15.68 -7.98
C LEU A 128 -13.77 16.39 -7.36
N VAL A 129 -13.82 17.72 -7.33
CA VAL A 129 -12.73 18.57 -6.82
C VAL A 129 -12.50 18.35 -5.32
N GLU A 130 -13.56 18.20 -4.52
CA GLU A 130 -13.46 17.87 -3.09
C GLU A 130 -12.77 16.51 -2.86
N LYS A 131 -13.17 15.46 -3.60
CA LYS A 131 -12.56 14.12 -3.46
C LYS A 131 -11.11 14.09 -3.93
N LEU A 132 -10.78 14.80 -5.01
CA LEU A 132 -9.40 14.92 -5.47
C LEU A 132 -8.53 15.59 -4.41
N LEU A 133 -9.02 16.66 -3.77
CA LEU A 133 -8.32 17.33 -2.67
C LEU A 133 -8.06 16.41 -1.49
N GLU A 134 -9.09 15.73 -1.01
CA GLU A 134 -8.99 14.84 0.15
C GLU A 134 -7.90 13.78 -0.08
N ARG A 135 -7.87 13.19 -1.28
CA ARG A 135 -6.87 12.19 -1.65
C ARG A 135 -5.48 12.80 -1.81
N LEU A 136 -5.34 13.91 -2.52
CA LEU A 136 -4.05 14.59 -2.66
C LEU A 136 -3.45 14.98 -1.31
N ALA A 137 -4.27 15.40 -0.35
CA ALA A 137 -3.82 15.71 1.01
C ALA A 137 -3.27 14.47 1.74
N LYS A 138 -3.94 13.30 1.61
CA LYS A 138 -3.42 12.03 2.16
C LYS A 138 -2.08 11.66 1.54
N TRP A 139 -1.97 11.80 0.22
CA TRP A 139 -0.76 11.50 -0.53
C TRP A 139 0.39 12.47 -0.23
N GLN A 140 0.11 13.72 0.13
CA GLN A 140 1.15 14.66 0.58
C GLN A 140 2.00 14.08 1.72
N SER A 141 1.35 13.45 2.70
CA SER A 141 2.06 12.81 3.81
C SER A 141 2.93 11.63 3.37
N LEU A 142 2.65 10.99 2.24
CA LEU A 142 3.45 9.90 1.68
C LEU A 142 4.65 10.44 0.91
N PHE A 143 4.46 11.44 0.06
CA PHE A 143 5.56 12.07 -0.70
C PHE A 143 6.63 12.68 0.21
N GLU A 144 6.25 13.28 1.34
CA GLU A 144 7.20 13.84 2.31
C GLU A 144 8.05 12.76 3.01
N LYS A 145 7.57 11.51 3.07
CA LYS A 145 8.28 10.38 3.69
C LYS A 145 9.24 9.67 2.75
N VAL A 146 9.31 10.05 1.47
CA VAL A 146 10.26 9.49 0.50
C VAL A 146 11.68 9.97 0.82
N GLY A 147 12.32 9.31 1.78
CA GLY A 147 13.71 9.53 2.17
C GLY A 147 14.65 8.56 1.44
N LYS A 148 15.94 8.91 1.31
CA LYS A 148 16.95 8.12 0.57
C LYS A 148 17.31 6.76 1.17
N GLN A 149 16.90 6.47 2.40
CA GLN A 149 17.44 5.36 3.18
C GLN A 149 16.62 4.07 3.07
N GLY A 150 15.40 4.12 2.50
CA GLY A 150 14.49 2.97 2.47
C GLY A 150 14.05 2.49 3.86
N LEU A 151 13.53 1.26 3.91
CA LEU A 151 13.11 0.58 5.12
C LEU A 151 14.33 0.10 5.93
N SER A 152 14.28 0.26 7.25
CA SER A 152 15.25 -0.36 8.15
C SER A 152 15.13 -1.89 8.10
N ASP A 153 16.18 -2.60 8.53
CA ASP A 153 16.18 -4.07 8.61
C ASP A 153 15.01 -4.63 9.42
N GLU A 154 14.60 -3.93 10.48
CA GLU A 154 13.45 -4.31 11.30
C GLU A 154 12.13 -4.08 10.56
N ALA A 155 11.98 -2.95 9.88
CA ALA A 155 10.79 -2.66 9.09
C ALA A 155 10.65 -3.62 7.88
N GLN A 156 11.76 -3.97 7.22
CA GLN A 156 11.77 -4.97 6.16
C GLN A 156 11.29 -6.34 6.67
N ARG A 157 11.73 -6.75 7.86
CA ARG A 157 11.31 -8.02 8.49
C ARG A 157 9.85 -8.00 8.93
N GLY A 158 9.39 -6.90 9.52
CA GLY A 158 7.99 -6.72 9.89
C GLY A 158 7.09 -6.85 8.67
N LEU A 159 7.38 -6.05 7.64
CA LEU A 159 6.67 -6.08 6.37
C LEU A 159 6.74 -7.46 5.71
N TYR A 160 7.90 -8.13 5.72
CA TYR A 160 8.00 -9.51 5.21
C TYR A 160 6.99 -10.44 5.90
N GLY A 161 6.85 -10.37 7.23
CA GLY A 161 5.88 -11.16 7.96
C GLY A 161 4.44 -10.86 7.56
N GLU A 162 4.08 -9.58 7.47
CA GLU A 162 2.74 -9.14 7.05
C GLU A 162 2.41 -9.60 5.63
N ILE A 163 3.31 -9.39 4.66
CA ILE A 163 3.10 -9.82 3.27
C ILE A 163 3.06 -11.35 3.19
N TYR A 164 3.82 -12.06 4.02
CA TYR A 164 3.80 -13.52 4.05
C TYR A 164 2.43 -14.03 4.48
N PHE A 165 1.87 -13.45 5.55
CA PHE A 165 0.50 -13.76 5.98
C PHE A 165 -0.52 -13.38 4.90
N LEU A 166 -0.38 -12.21 4.27
CA LEU A 166 -1.25 -11.77 3.20
C LEU A 166 -1.23 -12.74 2.00
N ARG A 167 -0.06 -13.25 1.60
CA ARG A 167 0.06 -14.28 0.55
C ARG A 167 -0.72 -15.53 0.92
N PHE A 168 -0.55 -16.02 2.15
CA PHE A 168 -1.33 -17.15 2.67
C PHE A 168 -2.83 -16.86 2.61
N PHE A 169 -3.26 -15.68 3.04
CA PHE A 169 -4.67 -15.32 3.10
C PHE A 169 -5.30 -15.22 1.71
N LEU A 170 -4.64 -14.52 0.77
CA LEU A 170 -5.07 -14.39 -0.62
C LEU A 170 -5.16 -15.73 -1.35
N THR A 171 -4.24 -16.66 -1.06
CA THR A 171 -4.25 -17.99 -1.69
C THR A 171 -5.45 -18.83 -1.23
N ASN A 172 -5.96 -18.57 -0.04
CA ASN A 172 -7.02 -19.36 0.58
C ASN A 172 -8.38 -18.64 0.60
N ASN A 173 -8.49 -17.40 0.11
CA ASN A 173 -9.75 -16.64 0.08
C ASN A 173 -10.00 -16.09 -1.34
N SER A 174 -11.21 -16.30 -1.86
CA SER A 174 -11.59 -15.86 -3.21
C SER A 174 -11.84 -14.35 -3.31
N ASP A 175 -12.20 -13.68 -2.21
CA ASP A 175 -12.38 -12.24 -2.17
C ASP A 175 -11.04 -11.53 -1.87
N LYS A 176 -10.34 -11.19 -2.94
CA LYS A 176 -9.06 -10.46 -2.88
C LYS A 176 -9.22 -9.06 -2.29
N ASN A 177 -10.35 -8.40 -2.53
CA ASN A 177 -10.61 -7.07 -1.99
C ASN A 177 -10.76 -7.11 -0.47
N TYR A 178 -11.47 -8.12 0.03
CA TYR A 178 -11.61 -8.37 1.46
C TYR A 178 -10.24 -8.57 2.13
N CYS A 179 -9.39 -9.44 1.57
CA CYS A 179 -8.06 -9.71 2.10
C CYS A 179 -7.23 -8.43 2.23
N ILE A 180 -7.15 -7.64 1.15
CA ILE A 180 -6.35 -6.41 1.14
C ILE A 180 -6.94 -5.33 2.05
N LYS A 181 -8.28 -5.20 2.12
CA LYS A 181 -8.93 -4.24 3.02
C LYS A 181 -8.74 -4.59 4.49
N SER A 182 -8.62 -5.88 4.82
CA SER A 182 -8.35 -6.31 6.19
C SER A 182 -6.92 -6.05 6.64
N TRP A 183 -5.97 -5.83 5.72
CA TRP A 183 -4.56 -5.55 6.05
C TRP A 183 -4.39 -4.07 6.43
N LEU A 184 -4.32 -3.79 7.73
CA LEU A 184 -4.30 -2.44 8.31
C LEU A 184 -2.94 -2.04 8.93
N GLY A 185 -1.97 -2.96 8.98
CA GLY A 185 -0.58 -2.69 9.41
C GLY A 185 0.06 -1.44 8.76
N PRO A 186 -0.06 -1.25 7.43
CA PRO A 186 0.45 -0.06 6.73
C PRO A 186 -0.12 1.26 7.25
N GLU A 187 -1.34 1.24 7.77
CA GLU A 187 -2.05 2.40 8.33
C GLU A 187 -1.66 2.67 9.80
N LYS A 188 -0.73 1.89 10.36
CA LYS A 188 -0.33 1.92 11.77
C LYS A 188 -1.49 1.66 12.72
N SER A 189 -2.39 0.78 12.30
CA SER A 189 -3.46 0.26 13.17
C SER A 189 -2.87 -0.54 14.33
N ILE A 190 -3.70 -0.82 15.34
CA ILE A 190 -3.27 -1.54 16.54
C ILE A 190 -2.83 -2.97 16.20
N GLN A 191 -3.59 -3.63 15.32
CA GLN A 191 -3.28 -4.94 14.75
C GLN A 191 -2.98 -4.83 13.25
N ASP A 192 -2.17 -5.76 12.76
CA ASP A 192 -1.76 -5.79 11.35
C ASP A 192 -2.91 -6.17 10.40
N PHE A 193 -3.80 -7.07 10.84
CA PHE A 193 -5.02 -7.41 10.11
C PHE A 193 -6.24 -7.32 11.02
N GLN A 194 -7.33 -6.76 10.52
CA GLN A 194 -8.57 -6.65 11.25
C GLN A 194 -9.76 -6.57 10.31
N TYR A 195 -10.84 -7.28 10.65
CA TYR A 195 -12.14 -7.08 10.04
C TYR A 195 -13.27 -7.51 10.98
N SER A 196 -14.30 -6.68 11.10
CA SER A 196 -15.46 -6.96 11.96
C SER A 196 -15.03 -7.31 13.40
N ASN A 197 -15.17 -8.58 13.82
CA ASN A 197 -14.90 -9.06 15.17
C ASN A 197 -13.62 -9.91 15.28
N TRP A 198 -12.77 -9.95 14.25
CA TRP A 198 -11.49 -10.65 14.30
C TRP A 198 -10.30 -9.74 13.98
N ALA A 199 -9.14 -10.10 14.52
CA ALA A 199 -7.85 -9.50 14.19
C ALA A 199 -6.72 -10.55 14.18
N VAL A 200 -5.71 -10.30 13.37
CA VAL A 200 -4.45 -11.05 13.36
C VAL A 200 -3.29 -10.07 13.58
N GLU A 201 -2.52 -10.32 14.62
CA GLU A 201 -1.25 -9.65 14.88
C GLU A 201 -0.10 -10.52 14.36
N VAL A 202 0.77 -9.96 13.52
CA VAL A 202 1.86 -10.68 12.87
C VAL A 202 3.20 -10.31 13.55
N LYS A 203 3.91 -11.30 14.10
CA LYS A 203 5.22 -11.09 14.73
C LYS A 203 6.30 -11.91 14.05
N THR A 204 7.41 -11.25 13.73
CA THR A 204 8.62 -11.93 13.26
C THR A 204 9.72 -11.92 14.33
N THR A 205 10.45 -13.02 14.43
CA THR A 205 11.64 -13.16 15.28
C THR A 205 12.80 -13.66 14.45
N HIS A 206 14.03 -13.41 14.92
CA HIS A 206 15.23 -13.88 14.25
C HIS A 206 16.32 -14.19 15.28
N GLY A 207 17.31 -14.99 14.89
CA GLY A 207 18.44 -15.36 15.76
C GLY A 207 18.11 -16.44 16.79
N ASN A 208 18.87 -16.49 17.88
CA ASN A 208 18.82 -17.61 18.84
C ASN A 208 17.64 -17.54 19.82
N ASN A 209 17.01 -16.38 20.03
CA ASN A 209 15.90 -16.22 20.96
C ASN A 209 14.54 -16.17 20.24
N HIS A 210 14.31 -17.12 19.34
CA HIS A 210 13.16 -17.11 18.42
C HIS A 210 11.79 -17.32 19.07
N GLN A 211 11.75 -17.72 20.35
CA GLN A 211 10.49 -17.92 21.09
C GLN A 211 10.05 -16.68 21.87
N LYS A 212 10.83 -15.59 21.87
CA LYS A 212 10.45 -14.37 22.57
C LYS A 212 9.95 -13.32 21.59
N ILE A 213 8.68 -12.95 21.70
CA ILE A 213 8.08 -11.86 20.93
C ILE A 213 7.91 -10.61 21.80
N HIS A 214 7.95 -9.45 21.15
CA HIS A 214 7.69 -8.16 21.79
C HIS A 214 6.32 -7.66 21.42
N ILE A 215 5.55 -7.26 22.43
CA ILE A 215 4.26 -6.58 22.29
C ILE A 215 4.49 -5.11 22.59
N THR A 216 4.21 -4.25 21.61
CA THR A 216 4.53 -2.82 21.66
C THR A 216 3.41 -1.97 22.26
N SER A 217 2.23 -2.56 22.43
CA SER A 217 1.12 -2.01 23.21
C SER A 217 0.24 -3.15 23.75
N GLU A 218 -0.24 -2.99 24.97
CA GLU A 218 -1.33 -3.77 25.58
C GLU A 218 -2.51 -4.00 24.63
N ARG A 219 -2.81 -3.02 23.77
CA ARG A 219 -4.00 -3.03 22.91
C ARG A 219 -3.89 -4.06 21.78
N GLN A 220 -2.67 -4.46 21.42
CA GLN A 220 -2.43 -5.38 20.31
C GLN A 220 -3.12 -6.73 20.52
N LEU A 221 -3.10 -7.23 21.75
CA LEU A 221 -3.66 -8.53 22.10
C LEU A 221 -4.87 -8.42 23.05
N ASP A 222 -5.44 -7.23 23.22
CA ASP A 222 -6.58 -7.00 24.10
C ASP A 222 -7.90 -7.45 23.45
N ASP A 223 -8.41 -8.58 23.91
CA ASP A 223 -9.63 -9.23 23.44
C ASP A 223 -10.93 -8.63 24.02
N SER A 224 -10.85 -7.50 24.75
CA SER A 224 -12.03 -6.79 25.24
C SER A 224 -12.79 -6.01 24.17
N ILE A 225 -12.10 -5.61 23.09
CA ILE A 225 -12.68 -4.85 21.97
C ILE A 225 -12.95 -5.76 20.77
N ILE A 226 -12.02 -6.66 20.47
CA ILE A 226 -12.10 -7.59 19.35
C ILE A 226 -12.20 -9.00 19.90
N GLU A 227 -13.30 -9.67 19.64
CA GLU A 227 -13.62 -10.98 20.23
C GLU A 227 -12.60 -12.07 19.88
N LYS A 228 -12.07 -12.02 18.65
CA LYS A 228 -11.20 -13.07 18.10
C LYS A 228 -9.87 -12.49 17.69
N ILE A 229 -8.87 -12.61 18.57
CA ILE A 229 -7.50 -12.21 18.25
C ILE A 229 -6.65 -13.44 18.02
N PHE A 230 -5.88 -13.40 16.93
CA PHE A 230 -4.88 -14.41 16.61
C PHE A 230 -3.50 -13.79 16.55
N LEU A 231 -2.51 -14.50 17.05
CA LEU A 231 -1.11 -14.15 16.92
C LEU A 231 -0.48 -15.08 15.89
N PHE A 232 -0.02 -14.52 14.78
CA PHE A 232 0.71 -15.23 13.73
C PHE A 232 2.22 -14.95 13.88
N HIS A 233 3.00 -15.97 14.21
CA HIS A 233 4.41 -15.84 14.51
C HIS A 233 5.29 -16.57 13.50
N LEU A 234 6.29 -15.87 12.97
CA LEU A 234 7.35 -16.44 12.15
C LEU A 234 8.71 -16.34 12.85
N SER A 235 9.42 -17.46 12.90
CA SER A 235 10.83 -17.52 13.24
C SER A 235 11.66 -17.57 11.97
N LEU A 236 12.49 -16.55 11.75
CA LEU A 236 13.24 -16.34 10.51
C LEU A 236 14.74 -16.60 10.70
N ASP A 237 15.35 -17.30 9.74
CA ASP A 237 16.79 -17.26 9.47
C ASP A 237 17.05 -16.17 8.43
N VAL A 238 17.84 -15.16 8.78
CA VAL A 238 18.13 -14.02 7.90
C VAL A 238 19.54 -14.16 7.37
N ARG A 239 19.68 -14.36 6.06
CA ARG A 239 20.98 -14.55 5.41
C ARG A 239 21.06 -13.80 4.10
N VAL A 240 22.25 -13.31 3.79
CA VAL A 240 22.52 -12.69 2.49
C VAL A 240 22.50 -13.77 1.40
N GLY A 241 21.72 -13.55 0.35
CA GLY A 241 21.64 -14.42 -0.83
C GLY A 241 21.02 -15.80 -0.61
N ASN A 242 20.30 -16.02 0.50
CA ASN A 242 19.66 -17.30 0.80
C ASN A 242 18.30 -17.10 1.47
N GLY A 243 17.27 -17.79 0.96
CA GLY A 243 15.88 -17.61 1.34
C GLY A 243 15.13 -16.74 0.32
N GLU A 244 13.90 -16.39 0.67
CA GLU A 244 13.05 -15.50 -0.11
C GLU A 244 13.31 -14.05 0.32
N SER A 245 13.52 -13.13 -0.64
CA SER A 245 13.65 -11.70 -0.31
C SER A 245 12.27 -11.05 -0.19
N LEU A 246 12.21 -9.89 0.46
CA LEU A 246 10.99 -9.09 0.54
C LEU A 246 10.45 -8.74 -0.85
N ASN A 247 11.33 -8.44 -1.80
CA ASN A 247 10.94 -8.09 -3.17
C ASN A 247 10.29 -9.26 -3.89
N ILE A 248 10.84 -10.47 -3.79
CA ILE A 248 10.26 -11.67 -4.40
C ILE A 248 8.85 -11.91 -3.86
N LEU A 249 8.70 -11.83 -2.53
CA LEU A 249 7.41 -12.04 -1.88
C LEU A 249 6.35 -11.00 -2.30
N ILE A 250 6.73 -9.73 -2.43
CA ILE A 250 5.84 -8.67 -2.92
C ILE A 250 5.46 -8.88 -4.39
N ASP A 251 6.40 -9.29 -5.23
CA ASP A 251 6.13 -9.57 -6.64
C ASP A 251 5.14 -10.75 -6.79
N GLU A 252 5.26 -11.79 -5.96
CA GLU A 252 4.31 -12.91 -5.93
C GLU A 252 2.91 -12.50 -5.48
N VAL A 253 2.80 -11.67 -4.42
CA VAL A 253 1.49 -11.14 -4.00
C VAL A 253 0.90 -10.24 -5.08
N SER A 254 1.72 -9.46 -5.78
CA SER A 254 1.26 -8.65 -6.92
C SER A 254 0.67 -9.55 -8.01
N GLU A 255 1.31 -10.68 -8.33
CA GLU A 255 0.81 -11.66 -9.30
C GLU A 255 -0.53 -12.28 -8.89
N LEU A 256 -0.72 -12.56 -7.60
CA LEU A 256 -2.00 -13.04 -7.08
C LEU A 256 -3.13 -12.02 -7.27
N LEU A 257 -2.82 -10.73 -7.45
CA LEU A 257 -3.79 -9.64 -7.59
C LEU A 257 -3.98 -9.16 -9.04
N ASN A 258 -3.26 -9.73 -10.02
CA ASN A 258 -3.23 -9.22 -11.40
C ASN A 258 -4.60 -9.20 -12.10
N ASP A 259 -5.51 -10.10 -11.75
CA ASP A 259 -6.87 -10.18 -12.28
C ASP A 259 -7.88 -9.26 -11.55
N ASN A 260 -7.46 -8.59 -10.47
CA ASN A 260 -8.31 -7.71 -9.67
C ASN A 260 -7.65 -6.33 -9.53
N THR A 261 -7.98 -5.44 -10.47
CA THR A 261 -7.42 -4.09 -10.55
C THR A 261 -7.63 -3.29 -9.26
N MET A 262 -8.80 -3.41 -8.62
CA MET A 262 -9.08 -2.68 -7.38
C MET A 262 -8.16 -3.13 -6.24
N ALA A 263 -8.05 -4.44 -6.02
CA ALA A 263 -7.20 -5.01 -4.99
C ALA A 263 -5.71 -4.73 -5.26
N SER A 264 -5.27 -4.83 -6.52
CA SER A 264 -3.90 -4.51 -6.94
C SER A 264 -3.53 -3.06 -6.66
N ASN A 265 -4.42 -2.10 -6.97
CA ASN A 265 -4.17 -0.69 -6.74
C ASN A 265 -4.12 -0.37 -5.23
N LEU A 266 -5.02 -0.96 -4.45
CA LEU A 266 -5.03 -0.80 -3.00
C LEU A 266 -3.77 -1.41 -2.35
N PHE A 267 -3.30 -2.55 -2.86
CA PHE A 267 -2.04 -3.16 -2.40
C PHE A 267 -0.83 -2.25 -2.63
N LYS A 268 -0.70 -1.66 -3.83
CA LYS A 268 0.37 -0.70 -4.14
C LYS A 268 0.32 0.52 -3.22
N LEU A 269 -0.87 1.06 -2.97
CA LEU A 269 -1.05 2.17 -2.03
C LEU A 269 -0.54 1.78 -0.62
N LYS A 270 -0.95 0.60 -0.14
CA LYS A 270 -0.53 0.09 1.17
C LYS A 270 0.98 -0.15 1.28
N LEU A 271 1.63 -0.63 0.22
CA LEU A 271 3.10 -0.73 0.19
C LEU A 271 3.78 0.65 0.38
N LEU A 272 3.25 1.69 -0.27
CA LEU A 272 3.76 3.05 -0.12
C LEU A 272 3.54 3.58 1.31
N GLU A 273 2.39 3.28 1.92
CA GLU A 273 2.10 3.61 3.32
C GLU A 273 3.08 2.96 4.29
N SER A 274 3.47 1.71 4.03
CA SER A 274 4.52 1.00 4.78
C SER A 274 5.92 1.55 4.53
N GLY A 275 6.12 2.43 3.55
CA GLY A 275 7.42 2.97 3.17
C GLY A 275 8.22 2.10 2.18
N TYR A 276 7.56 1.12 1.56
CA TYR A 276 8.14 0.33 0.47
C TYR A 276 7.97 1.08 -0.85
N TYR A 277 9.09 1.55 -1.40
CA TYR A 277 9.12 2.30 -2.66
C TYR A 277 9.99 1.57 -3.68
N ASP A 278 9.58 1.58 -4.94
CA ASP A 278 10.30 0.90 -6.03
C ASP A 278 11.75 1.38 -6.19
N ILE A 279 12.00 2.67 -5.97
CA ILE A 279 13.35 3.25 -6.00
C ILE A 279 14.31 2.62 -4.98
N HIS A 280 13.77 2.03 -3.90
CA HIS A 280 14.53 1.35 -2.86
C HIS A 280 14.60 -0.16 -3.03
N LYS A 281 13.94 -0.77 -4.03
CA LYS A 281 13.99 -2.22 -4.29
C LYS A 281 15.42 -2.78 -4.25
N PRO A 282 16.45 -2.16 -4.88
CA PRO A 282 17.81 -2.67 -4.82
C PRO A 282 18.40 -2.82 -3.40
N LEU A 283 17.87 -2.10 -2.40
CA LEU A 283 18.31 -2.19 -1.01
C LEU A 283 17.79 -3.45 -0.30
N TYR A 284 16.80 -4.14 -0.88
CA TYR A 284 16.08 -5.25 -0.25
C TYR A 284 16.33 -6.61 -0.94
N ASP A 285 17.05 -6.63 -2.06
CA ASP A 285 17.27 -7.84 -2.87
C ASP A 285 18.21 -8.86 -2.20
N GLU A 286 19.25 -8.38 -1.52
CA GLU A 286 20.29 -9.26 -0.97
C GLU A 286 19.84 -10.02 0.28
N ARG A 287 18.89 -9.47 1.04
CA ARG A 287 18.44 -10.06 2.31
C ARG A 287 17.39 -11.12 2.05
N GLY A 288 17.76 -12.38 2.27
CA GLY A 288 16.86 -13.51 2.20
C GLY A 288 16.36 -13.96 3.58
N TYR A 289 15.11 -14.38 3.60
CA TYR A 289 14.40 -14.89 4.77
C TYR A 289 14.05 -16.36 4.53
N THR A 290 14.47 -17.22 5.47
CA THR A 290 14.06 -18.62 5.50
C THR A 290 13.25 -18.87 6.76
N ILE A 291 12.04 -19.39 6.61
CA ILE A 291 11.14 -19.69 7.73
C ILE A 291 11.61 -20.96 8.42
N ARG A 292 12.02 -20.83 9.68
CA ARG A 292 12.40 -21.96 10.54
C ARG A 292 11.17 -22.56 11.22
N GLN A 293 10.26 -21.71 11.68
CA GLN A 293 9.03 -22.09 12.35
C GLN A 293 7.93 -21.08 12.06
N GLU A 294 6.72 -21.60 12.01
CA GLU A 294 5.48 -20.85 11.89
C GLU A 294 4.51 -21.35 12.96
N ASN A 295 3.99 -20.42 13.76
CA ASN A 295 3.11 -20.72 14.87
C ASN A 295 1.92 -19.79 14.84
N ILE A 296 0.74 -20.33 15.11
CA ILE A 296 -0.51 -19.57 15.19
C ILE A 296 -1.11 -19.83 16.56
N TYR A 297 -1.40 -18.77 17.29
CA TYR A 297 -2.02 -18.86 18.61
C TYR A 297 -3.37 -18.14 18.61
N ARG A 298 -4.36 -18.75 19.26
CA ARG A 298 -5.60 -18.07 19.61
C ARG A 298 -5.41 -17.34 20.93
N VAL A 299 -5.55 -16.02 20.91
CA VAL A 299 -5.47 -15.20 22.12
C VAL A 299 -6.80 -15.29 22.85
N THR A 300 -6.87 -16.10 23.91
CA THR A 300 -8.09 -16.28 24.70
C THR A 300 -7.77 -16.79 26.11
N GLY A 301 -8.69 -16.60 27.05
CA GLY A 301 -8.56 -17.10 28.42
C GLY A 301 -7.26 -16.64 29.06
N ASN A 302 -6.44 -17.59 29.52
CA ASN A 302 -5.18 -17.32 30.21
C ASN A 302 -3.97 -17.11 29.28
N PHE A 303 -4.17 -16.95 27.95
CA PHE A 303 -3.05 -16.69 27.03
C PHE A 303 -2.22 -15.50 27.55
N PRO A 304 -0.87 -15.60 27.63
CA PRO A 304 -0.04 -14.56 28.23
C PRO A 304 -0.20 -13.22 27.52
N ARG A 305 -0.92 -12.29 28.15
CA ARG A 305 -1.12 -10.92 27.66
C ARG A 305 -1.36 -9.96 28.81
N ILE A 306 -1.19 -8.67 28.52
CA ILE A 306 -1.65 -7.59 29.39
C ILE A 306 -2.79 -6.89 28.65
N THR A 307 -3.95 -6.73 29.31
CA THR A 307 -5.13 -6.03 28.79
C THR A 307 -5.25 -4.64 29.42
N GLU A 308 -5.96 -3.71 28.78
CA GLU A 308 -6.19 -2.35 29.29
C GLU A 308 -6.77 -2.36 30.71
N ASN A 309 -7.67 -3.30 31.01
CA ASN A 309 -8.29 -3.44 32.33
C ASN A 309 -7.31 -3.83 33.46
N GLN A 310 -6.12 -4.31 33.13
CA GLN A 310 -5.08 -4.66 34.09
C GLN A 310 -4.12 -3.50 34.37
N ILE A 311 -4.19 -2.42 33.59
CA ILE A 311 -3.28 -1.29 33.70
C ILE A 311 -3.73 -0.36 34.83
N PRO A 312 -2.88 -0.06 35.83
CA PRO A 312 -3.22 0.89 36.88
C PRO A 312 -3.46 2.31 36.34
N ILE A 313 -4.37 3.04 36.98
CA ILE A 313 -4.64 4.45 36.64
C ILE A 313 -3.34 5.25 36.70
N GLY A 314 -3.03 5.97 35.61
CA GLY A 314 -1.83 6.79 35.48
C GLY A 314 -0.62 6.09 34.85
N VAL A 315 -0.73 4.80 34.50
CA VAL A 315 0.27 4.06 33.72
C VAL A 315 -0.09 4.10 32.23
N GLY A 316 0.92 4.25 31.36
CA GLY A 316 0.77 4.21 29.90
C GLY A 316 2.03 3.65 29.22
N ASP A 317 2.01 3.59 27.89
CA ASP A 317 3.11 3.06 27.06
C ASP A 317 3.57 1.64 27.46
N VAL A 318 2.61 0.76 27.76
CA VAL A 318 2.92 -0.60 28.24
C VAL A 318 3.52 -1.42 27.10
N ARG A 319 4.77 -1.85 27.31
CA ARG A 319 5.50 -2.76 26.42
C ARG A 319 5.96 -3.97 27.20
N TYR A 320 5.73 -5.14 26.64
CA TYR A 320 6.09 -6.40 27.29
C TYR A 320 6.53 -7.44 26.26
N SER A 321 6.89 -8.62 26.75
CA SER A 321 7.30 -9.72 25.89
C SER A 321 6.64 -11.01 26.32
N ILE A 322 6.36 -11.87 25.35
CA ILE A 322 5.79 -13.19 25.57
C ILE A 322 6.83 -14.24 25.18
N VAL A 323 6.98 -15.27 26.00
CA VAL A 323 7.78 -16.46 25.68
C VAL A 323 6.81 -17.53 25.16
N LEU A 324 6.81 -17.75 23.85
CA LEU A 324 5.83 -18.58 23.15
C LEU A 324 5.92 -20.07 23.47
N SER A 325 7.06 -20.56 23.96
CA SER A 325 7.19 -21.96 24.41
C SER A 325 6.24 -22.32 25.55
N GLU A 326 5.78 -21.32 26.31
CA GLU A 326 4.82 -21.48 27.40
C GLU A 326 3.37 -21.25 26.92
N SER A 327 3.13 -21.22 25.60
CA SER A 327 1.81 -20.90 25.01
C SER A 327 1.28 -21.99 24.06
N GLU A 328 1.88 -23.18 24.07
CA GLU A 328 1.50 -24.27 23.14
C GLU A 328 0.05 -24.73 23.31
N GLU A 329 -0.58 -24.55 24.47
CA GLU A 329 -1.98 -24.93 24.69
C GLU A 329 -2.98 -24.11 23.84
N TRP A 330 -2.59 -22.92 23.41
CA TRP A 330 -3.40 -22.05 22.54
C TRP A 330 -3.07 -22.17 21.06
N ARG A 331 -2.16 -23.07 20.72
CA ARG A 331 -1.72 -23.24 19.33
C ARG A 331 -2.85 -23.82 18.48
N ILE A 332 -3.07 -23.20 17.33
CA ILE A 332 -4.04 -23.65 16.33
C ILE A 332 -3.36 -23.89 14.99
N ASN A 333 -4.09 -24.50 14.05
CA ASN A 333 -3.62 -24.69 12.69
C ASN A 333 -4.28 -23.69 11.71
N HIS A 334 -3.75 -23.62 10.49
CA HIS A 334 -4.26 -22.77 9.42
C HIS A 334 -5.75 -22.96 9.13
N GLN A 335 -6.23 -24.20 9.12
CA GLN A 335 -7.64 -24.49 8.83
C GLN A 335 -8.56 -23.87 9.88
N THR A 336 -8.17 -23.93 11.15
CA THR A 336 -8.90 -23.32 12.26
C THR A 336 -8.88 -21.81 12.14
N LEU A 337 -7.73 -21.20 11.81
CA LEU A 337 -7.64 -19.75 11.58
C LEU A 337 -8.55 -19.31 10.43
N LEU A 338 -8.45 -19.95 9.26
CA LEU A 338 -9.26 -19.60 8.08
C LEU A 338 -10.76 -19.72 8.36
N GLY A 339 -11.20 -20.75 9.07
CA GLY A 339 -12.61 -20.90 9.45
C GLY A 339 -13.15 -19.79 10.37
N GLU A 340 -12.27 -18.98 10.96
CA GLU A 340 -12.64 -17.89 11.87
C GLU A 340 -12.52 -16.50 11.24
N ILE A 341 -11.71 -16.34 10.19
CA ILE A 341 -11.39 -15.03 9.56
C ILE A 341 -11.91 -14.88 8.12
N GLN A 342 -12.56 -15.91 7.56
CA GLN A 342 -13.11 -15.88 6.20
C GLN A 342 -14.53 -15.34 6.11
#